data_AF-A0A3M1GHC3-F1
#
_entry.id   AF-A0A3M1GHC3-F1
#
_cell.length_a   1.000
_cell.length_b   1.000
_cell.length_c   1.000
_cell.angle_alpha   90.00
_cell.angle_beta   90.00
_cell.angle_gamma   90.00
#
_symmetry.space_group_name_H-M   'P 1'
#
loop_
_entity.id
_entity.type
_entity.pdbx_description
1 polymer ?
#
loop_
_entity_poly.entity_id
_entity_poly.type
_entity_poly.pdbx_seq_one_letter_code
_entity_poly.pdbx_strand_id
1 'polypeptide(L)'
;PAALRRMQAGNIAPVDLAQAAIGPGMAVFTRYAKVLDARGNALTVREALALINETLDAALAEQEGEFDADSRWALAWFEQHGFGEGEFGVAETLSKAKNTSVEGMVQGGILQSARGRVRLLRPEELPVDWSPETDERLTNWETVHHLIRVLATGGESAAADLVKALGAKAETARELAYRLYTLCERKKRAAEALAYNGLVQSWPELTRLARESAAEHQPELF
;
A
#
# COMPACT_ATOMS: atom_id res chain seq x y z
N PRO A 1 -14.48 -2.95 -7.35
CA PRO A 1 -15.38 -2.30 -8.34
C PRO A 1 -14.64 -1.80 -9.60
N ALA A 2 -15.28 -1.77 -10.77
CA ALA A 2 -14.63 -1.35 -12.02
C ALA A 2 -14.19 0.12 -12.04
N ALA A 3 -14.97 1.02 -11.42
CA ALA A 3 -14.63 2.43 -11.32
C ALA A 3 -13.34 2.65 -10.51
N LEU A 4 -13.16 1.93 -9.40
CA LEU A 4 -11.96 1.98 -8.57
C LEU A 4 -10.71 1.55 -9.35
N ARG A 5 -10.78 0.42 -10.09
CA ARG A 5 -9.67 -0.03 -10.92
C ARG A 5 -9.27 0.99 -11.98
N ARG A 6 -10.23 1.71 -12.58
CA ARG A 6 -9.94 2.80 -13.52
C ARG A 6 -9.26 3.99 -12.86
N MET A 7 -9.65 4.35 -11.63
CA MET A 7 -9.01 5.42 -10.86
C MET A 7 -7.57 5.06 -10.47
N GLN A 8 -7.34 3.83 -10.02
CA GLN A 8 -6.00 3.31 -9.73
C GLN A 8 -5.14 3.24 -11.00
N ALA A 9 -5.71 2.83 -12.14
CA ALA A 9 -5.01 2.83 -13.43
C ALA A 9 -4.69 4.25 -13.93
N GLY A 10 -5.53 5.24 -13.59
CA GLY A 10 -5.27 6.66 -13.83
C GLY A 10 -4.29 7.30 -12.85
N ASN A 11 -3.77 6.52 -11.89
CA ASN A 11 -2.82 6.94 -10.87
C ASN A 11 -3.25 8.19 -10.06
N ILE A 12 -4.52 8.21 -9.66
CA ILE A 12 -5.05 9.24 -8.75
C ILE A 12 -4.47 9.02 -7.37
N ALA A 13 -3.81 10.03 -6.79
CA ALA A 13 -3.21 9.91 -5.46
C ALA A 13 -4.24 9.47 -4.41
N PRO A 14 -3.87 8.70 -3.36
CA PRO A 14 -4.82 8.16 -2.39
C PRO A 14 -5.69 9.22 -1.71
N VAL A 15 -5.14 10.40 -1.41
CA VAL A 15 -5.92 11.53 -0.85
C VAL A 15 -7.01 12.02 -1.83
N ASP A 16 -6.70 12.04 -3.12
CA ASP A 16 -7.61 12.45 -4.19
C ASP A 16 -8.57 11.32 -4.57
N LEU A 17 -8.19 10.06 -4.34
CA LEU A 17 -9.01 8.89 -4.67
C LEU A 17 -10.31 8.89 -3.88
N ALA A 18 -10.25 9.28 -2.59
CA ALA A 18 -11.45 9.44 -1.77
C ALA A 18 -12.40 10.48 -2.38
N GLN A 19 -11.87 11.62 -2.83
CA GLN A 19 -12.68 12.67 -3.50
C GLN A 19 -13.20 12.21 -4.86
N ALA A 20 -12.37 11.52 -5.64
CA ALA A 20 -12.76 10.98 -6.95
C ALA A 20 -13.89 9.94 -6.82
N ALA A 21 -13.87 9.12 -5.77
CA ALA A 21 -14.89 8.12 -5.48
C ALA A 21 -16.26 8.72 -5.11
N ILE A 22 -16.28 9.95 -4.56
CA ILE A 22 -17.54 10.67 -4.25
C ILE A 22 -18.37 10.89 -5.51
N GLY A 23 -17.77 11.24 -6.64
CA GLY A 23 -18.49 11.50 -7.89
C GLY A 23 -19.38 10.33 -8.32
N PRO A 24 -18.81 9.14 -8.60
CA PRO A 24 -19.59 7.94 -8.94
C PRO A 24 -20.55 7.52 -7.83
N GLY A 25 -20.15 7.61 -6.56
CA GLY A 25 -21.00 7.24 -5.43
C GLY A 25 -22.24 8.14 -5.31
N MET A 26 -22.06 9.45 -5.43
CA MET A 26 -23.14 10.44 -5.40
C MET A 26 -24.01 10.36 -6.65
N ALA A 27 -23.46 9.99 -7.81
CA ALA A 27 -24.25 9.73 -9.01
C ALA A 27 -25.23 8.57 -8.79
N VAL A 28 -24.82 7.51 -8.08
CA VAL A 28 -25.73 6.42 -7.70
C VAL A 28 -26.75 6.88 -6.66
N PHE A 29 -26.32 7.58 -5.61
CA PHE A 29 -27.21 8.08 -4.55
C PHE A 29 -28.32 9.00 -5.09
N THR A 30 -27.97 9.91 -6.02
CA THR A 30 -28.91 10.87 -6.60
C THR A 30 -29.73 10.32 -7.77
N ARG A 31 -29.38 9.13 -8.30
CA ARG A 31 -30.14 8.48 -9.39
C ARG A 31 -31.53 8.01 -8.94
N TYR A 32 -31.68 7.69 -7.67
CA TYR A 32 -32.93 7.18 -7.10
C TYR A 32 -33.68 8.28 -6.35
N ALA A 33 -35.01 8.25 -6.40
CA ALA A 33 -35.85 9.23 -5.72
C ALA A 33 -35.71 9.18 -4.18
N LYS A 34 -35.34 8.02 -3.63
CA LYS A 34 -35.08 7.82 -2.21
C LYS A 34 -34.16 6.59 -2.03
N VAL A 35 -33.09 6.75 -1.25
CA VAL A 35 -32.24 5.62 -0.82
C VAL A 35 -32.49 5.39 0.68
N LEU A 36 -32.68 4.14 1.08
CA LEU A 36 -33.08 3.77 2.43
C LEU A 36 -31.96 3.04 3.18
N ASP A 37 -31.87 3.26 4.49
CA ASP A 37 -31.06 2.45 5.40
C ASP A 37 -31.74 1.09 5.69
N ALA A 38 -31.05 0.22 6.44
CA ALA A 38 -31.58 -1.09 6.84
C ALA A 38 -32.84 -1.01 7.75
N ARG A 39 -33.16 0.17 8.29
CA ARG A 39 -34.34 0.44 9.13
C ARG A 39 -35.48 1.11 8.36
N GLY A 40 -35.30 1.38 7.06
CA GLY A 40 -36.29 2.04 6.19
C GLY A 40 -36.30 3.57 6.23
N ASN A 41 -35.33 4.20 6.91
CA ASN A 41 -35.19 5.66 6.93
C ASN A 41 -34.47 6.16 5.68
N ALA A 42 -34.77 7.39 5.26
CA ALA A 42 -34.04 8.01 4.15
C ALA A 42 -32.60 8.29 4.55
N LEU A 43 -31.64 7.83 3.75
CA LEU A 43 -30.24 8.19 3.94
C LEU A 43 -30.02 9.68 3.68
N THR A 44 -29.28 10.31 4.57
CA THR A 44 -28.76 11.66 4.39
C THR A 44 -27.53 11.65 3.49
N VAL A 45 -27.18 12.81 2.92
CA VAL A 45 -25.92 12.97 2.15
C VAL A 45 -24.70 12.59 2.98
N ARG A 46 -24.70 12.91 4.29
CA ARG A 46 -23.60 12.55 5.19
C ARG A 46 -23.43 11.04 5.30
N GLU A 47 -24.53 10.31 5.46
CA GLU A 47 -24.50 8.85 5.55
C GLU A 47 -24.11 8.22 4.21
N ALA A 48 -24.58 8.78 3.09
CA ALA A 48 -24.14 8.36 1.76
C ALA A 48 -22.62 8.52 1.57
N LEU A 49 -22.05 9.66 1.97
CA LEU A 49 -20.60 9.88 1.92
C LEU A 49 -19.83 8.89 2.80
N ALA A 50 -20.34 8.57 3.98
CA ALA A 50 -19.74 7.56 4.85
C ALA A 50 -19.73 6.18 4.19
N LEU A 51 -20.86 5.77 3.59
CA LEU A 51 -20.98 4.50 2.87
C LEU A 51 -20.07 4.42 1.64
N ILE A 52 -19.87 5.54 0.93
CA ILE A 52 -18.94 5.60 -0.21
C ILE A 52 -17.51 5.32 0.24
N ASN A 53 -17.07 5.96 1.33
CA ASN A 53 -15.74 5.75 1.89
C ASN A 53 -15.57 4.33 2.44
N GLU A 54 -16.59 3.78 3.12
CA GLU A 54 -16.60 2.40 3.59
C GLU A 54 -16.51 1.40 2.43
N THR A 55 -17.26 1.64 1.35
CA THR A 55 -17.23 0.80 0.14
C THR A 55 -15.85 0.87 -0.55
N LEU A 56 -15.22 2.04 -0.56
CA LEU A 56 -13.85 2.21 -1.08
C LEU A 56 -12.85 1.40 -0.25
N ASP A 57 -12.90 1.49 1.08
CA ASP A 57 -12.03 0.72 1.98
C ASP A 57 -12.25 -0.79 1.83
N ALA A 58 -13.51 -1.24 1.80
CA ALA A 58 -13.85 -2.65 1.59
C ALA A 58 -13.31 -3.17 0.25
N ALA A 59 -13.47 -2.40 -0.83
CA ALA A 59 -12.97 -2.77 -2.14
C ALA A 59 -11.44 -2.88 -2.21
N LEU A 60 -10.71 -2.02 -1.48
CA LEU A 60 -9.25 -2.11 -1.37
C LEU A 60 -8.82 -3.28 -0.46
N ALA A 61 -9.59 -3.56 0.60
CA ALA A 61 -9.34 -4.70 1.48
C ALA A 61 -9.54 -6.05 0.76
N GLU A 62 -10.47 -6.14 -0.19
CA GLU A 62 -10.65 -7.33 -1.04
C GLU A 62 -9.40 -7.66 -1.87
N GLN A 63 -8.59 -6.65 -2.22
CA GLN A 63 -7.34 -6.84 -2.96
C GLN A 63 -6.21 -7.39 -2.09
N GLU A 64 -6.35 -7.40 -0.75
CA GLU A 64 -5.30 -7.92 0.14
C GLU A 64 -4.93 -9.37 -0.15
N GLY A 65 -5.86 -10.16 -0.72
CA GLY A 65 -5.61 -11.55 -1.12
C GLY A 65 -4.57 -11.72 -2.22
N GLU A 66 -4.26 -10.67 -2.99
CA GLU A 66 -3.26 -10.68 -4.07
C GLU A 66 -1.83 -10.52 -3.53
N PHE A 67 -1.67 -10.08 -2.27
CA PHE A 67 -0.36 -9.95 -1.64
C PHE A 67 0.16 -11.28 -1.09
N ASP A 68 1.49 -11.37 -1.04
CA ASP A 68 2.18 -12.49 -0.38
C ASP A 68 1.79 -12.62 1.10
N ALA A 69 2.01 -13.81 1.67
CA ALA A 69 1.58 -14.15 3.03
C ALA A 69 2.18 -13.22 4.09
N ASP A 70 3.44 -12.82 3.93
CA ASP A 70 4.16 -11.99 4.90
C ASP A 70 3.64 -10.55 4.84
N SER A 71 3.37 -10.03 3.65
CA SER A 71 2.74 -8.72 3.47
C SER A 71 1.32 -8.65 4.04
N ARG A 72 0.53 -9.72 3.89
CA ARG A 72 -0.80 -9.82 4.53
C ARG A 72 -0.73 -9.90 6.05
N TRP A 73 0.31 -10.54 6.59
CA TRP A 73 0.58 -10.54 8.02
C TRP A 73 0.97 -9.14 8.49
N ALA A 74 1.90 -8.49 7.78
CA ALA A 74 2.41 -7.18 8.12
C ALA A 74 1.30 -6.12 8.06
N LEU A 75 0.39 -6.17 7.08
CA LEU A 75 -0.82 -5.34 7.03
C LEU A 75 -1.69 -5.49 8.28
N ALA A 76 -2.00 -6.74 8.68
CA ALA A 76 -2.83 -7.01 9.84
C ALA A 76 -2.17 -6.57 11.16
N TRP A 77 -0.84 -6.74 11.26
CA TRP A 77 -0.06 -6.25 12.39
C TRP A 77 -0.02 -4.72 12.43
N PHE A 78 0.29 -4.10 11.28
CA PHE A 78 0.35 -2.66 11.11
C PHE A 78 -0.99 -2.04 11.46
N GLU A 79 -2.12 -2.63 11.09
CA GLU A 79 -3.44 -2.12 11.47
C GLU A 79 -3.57 -1.89 12.99
N GLN A 80 -3.08 -2.83 13.79
CA GLN A 80 -3.24 -2.81 15.24
C GLN A 80 -2.15 -1.99 15.92
N HIS A 81 -0.89 -2.23 15.53
CA HIS A 81 0.28 -1.74 16.25
C HIS A 81 1.06 -0.65 15.49
N GLY A 82 0.82 -0.50 14.19
CA GLY A 82 1.65 0.32 13.32
C GLY A 82 3.07 -0.20 13.30
N PHE A 83 4.05 0.70 13.32
CA PHE A 83 5.46 0.35 13.57
C PHE A 83 5.79 0.20 15.06
N GLY A 84 4.80 0.26 15.95
CA GLY A 84 4.97 0.06 17.38
C GLY A 84 5.18 -1.40 17.77
N GLU A 85 5.55 -1.62 19.03
CA GLU A 85 5.77 -2.95 19.58
C GLU A 85 4.48 -3.62 20.06
N GLY A 86 4.34 -4.91 19.75
CA GLY A 86 3.33 -5.82 20.31
C GLY A 86 3.96 -7.07 20.93
N GLU A 87 3.13 -7.97 21.43
CA GLU A 87 3.56 -9.20 22.10
C GLU A 87 3.88 -10.30 21.09
N PHE A 88 4.94 -11.07 21.34
CA PHE A 88 5.34 -12.19 20.48
C PHE A 88 4.23 -13.24 20.35
N GLY A 89 3.47 -13.54 21.42
CA GLY A 89 2.39 -14.53 21.37
C GLY A 89 1.26 -14.15 20.40
N VAL A 90 0.93 -12.86 20.32
CA VAL A 90 -0.02 -12.32 19.34
C VAL A 90 0.54 -12.43 17.93
N ALA A 91 1.82 -12.08 17.77
CA ALA A 91 2.51 -12.17 16.48
C ALA A 91 2.55 -13.60 15.93
N GLU A 92 2.87 -14.57 16.79
CA GLU A 92 2.95 -16.01 16.47
C GLU A 92 1.57 -16.60 16.13
N THR A 93 0.53 -16.20 16.86
CA THR A 93 -0.85 -16.59 16.53
C THR A 93 -1.27 -16.04 15.17
N LEU A 94 -0.96 -14.76 14.90
CA LEU A 94 -1.26 -14.13 13.62
C LEU A 94 -0.47 -14.77 12.47
N SER A 95 0.79 -15.18 12.70
CA SER A 95 1.63 -15.80 11.67
C SER A 95 1.03 -17.12 11.20
N LYS A 96 0.59 -17.96 12.13
CA LYS A 96 -0.14 -19.21 11.84
C LYS A 96 -1.40 -18.94 11.03
N ALA A 97 -2.19 -17.94 11.41
CA ALA A 97 -3.42 -17.58 10.69
C ALA A 97 -3.18 -17.06 9.27
N LYS A 98 -2.01 -16.46 8.99
CA LYS A 98 -1.62 -15.94 7.67
C LYS A 98 -0.72 -16.89 6.88
N ASN A 99 -0.51 -18.11 7.38
CA ASN A 99 0.37 -19.11 6.77
C ASN A 99 1.81 -18.62 6.56
N THR A 100 2.37 -18.00 7.60
CA THR A 100 3.77 -17.53 7.66
C THR A 100 4.37 -17.77 9.06
N SER A 101 5.64 -17.41 9.26
CA SER A 101 6.35 -17.52 10.55
C SER A 101 7.03 -16.20 10.92
N VAL A 102 7.05 -15.90 12.22
CA VAL A 102 7.75 -14.72 12.74
C VAL A 102 9.24 -14.77 12.39
N GLU A 103 9.87 -15.95 12.50
CA GLU A 103 11.28 -16.13 12.14
C GLU A 103 11.55 -15.88 10.66
N GLY A 104 10.69 -16.37 9.75
CA GLY A 104 10.81 -16.12 8.32
C GLY A 104 10.71 -14.63 7.98
N MET A 105 9.81 -13.91 8.67
CA MET A 105 9.68 -12.46 8.52
C MET A 105 10.82 -11.66 9.17
N VAL A 106 11.49 -12.18 10.20
CA VAL A 106 12.77 -11.61 10.68
C VAL A 106 13.85 -11.76 9.62
N GLN A 107 13.98 -12.95 9.04
CA GLN A 107 14.99 -13.23 8.01
C GLN A 107 14.77 -12.42 6.74
N GLY A 108 13.50 -12.21 6.35
CA GLY A 108 13.10 -11.37 5.22
C GLY A 108 12.99 -9.87 5.55
N GLY A 109 13.60 -9.38 6.62
CA GLY A 109 13.69 -7.92 6.85
C GLY A 109 12.37 -7.18 7.09
N ILE A 110 11.27 -7.88 7.41
CA ILE A 110 9.94 -7.24 7.59
C ILE A 110 9.76 -6.73 9.02
N LEU A 111 10.25 -7.49 9.99
CA LEU A 111 10.05 -7.23 11.40
C LEU A 111 11.31 -7.57 12.20
N GLN A 112 11.36 -7.07 13.43
CA GLN A 112 12.27 -7.55 14.45
C GLN A 112 11.51 -8.23 15.59
N SER A 113 12.10 -9.28 16.15
CA SER A 113 11.62 -9.96 17.35
C SER A 113 12.73 -10.00 18.38
N ALA A 114 12.52 -9.37 19.54
CA ALA A 114 13.50 -9.34 20.62
C ALA A 114 12.79 -9.24 21.96
N ARG A 115 13.31 -9.95 22.98
CA ARG A 115 12.83 -9.87 24.37
C ARG A 115 11.31 -10.10 24.51
N GLY A 116 10.74 -11.00 23.71
CA GLY A 116 9.30 -11.31 23.71
C GLY A 116 8.43 -10.22 23.07
N ARG A 117 9.03 -9.22 22.41
CA ARG A 117 8.34 -8.16 21.68
C ARG A 117 8.61 -8.26 20.19
N VAL A 118 7.62 -7.87 19.40
CA VAL A 118 7.67 -7.85 17.94
C VAL A 118 7.28 -6.46 17.45
N ARG A 119 7.97 -5.94 16.43
CA ARG A 119 7.55 -4.74 15.69
C ARG A 119 8.01 -4.81 14.25
N LEU A 120 7.29 -4.13 13.36
CA LEU A 120 7.69 -3.93 11.98
C LEU A 120 8.92 -3.00 11.91
N LEU A 121 9.80 -3.24 10.94
CA LEU A 121 10.88 -2.31 10.63
C LEU A 121 10.32 -1.08 9.91
N ARG A 122 10.83 0.09 10.26
CA ARG A 122 10.49 1.35 9.58
C ARG A 122 11.34 1.52 8.31
N PRO A 123 10.88 2.31 7.32
CA PRO A 123 11.65 2.62 6.12
C PRO A 123 13.09 3.04 6.39
N GLU A 124 13.32 3.90 7.39
CA GLU A 124 14.65 4.39 7.75
C GLU A 124 15.59 3.32 8.35
N GLU A 125 15.05 2.17 8.75
CA GLU A 125 15.81 1.05 9.32
C GLU A 125 16.18 -0.02 8.28
N LEU A 126 15.62 0.08 7.06
CA LEU A 126 15.84 -0.90 6.01
C LEU A 126 17.24 -0.75 5.40
N PRO A 127 17.88 -1.87 4.96
CA PRO A 127 19.25 -1.84 4.43
C PRO A 127 19.38 -0.89 3.23
N VAL A 128 20.44 -0.09 3.23
CA VAL A 128 20.70 0.89 2.16
C VAL A 128 21.09 0.20 0.86
N ASP A 129 21.85 -0.90 0.97
CA ASP A 129 22.40 -1.76 -0.08
C ASP A 129 21.43 -2.87 -0.55
N TRP A 130 20.19 -2.87 -0.07
CA TRP A 130 19.17 -3.81 -0.52
C TRP A 130 18.94 -3.72 -2.03
N SER A 131 18.85 -4.89 -2.67
CA SER A 131 18.55 -5.03 -4.10
C SER A 131 17.47 -6.10 -4.32
N PRO A 132 16.43 -5.81 -5.10
CA PRO A 132 15.38 -6.77 -5.42
C PRO A 132 15.87 -7.95 -6.28
N GLU A 133 17.06 -7.84 -6.90
CA GLU A 133 17.66 -8.90 -7.72
C GLU A 133 18.35 -9.97 -6.88
N THR A 134 18.84 -9.61 -5.70
CA THR A 134 19.56 -10.51 -4.79
C THR A 134 18.69 -11.01 -3.65
N ASP A 135 17.47 -10.49 -3.53
CA ASP A 135 16.53 -10.85 -2.47
C ASP A 135 15.76 -12.13 -2.81
N GLU A 136 16.09 -13.21 -2.11
CA GLU A 136 15.46 -14.52 -2.27
C GLU A 136 14.00 -14.56 -1.76
N ARG A 137 13.59 -13.59 -0.95
CA ARG A 137 12.27 -13.52 -0.30
C ARG A 137 11.61 -12.17 -0.54
N LEU A 138 11.73 -11.62 -1.74
CA LEU A 138 11.16 -10.33 -2.10
C LEU A 138 9.65 -10.27 -1.83
N THR A 139 9.26 -9.44 -0.84
CA THR A 139 7.85 -9.24 -0.46
C THR A 139 7.32 -7.90 -0.92
N ASN A 140 6.00 -7.79 -1.07
CA ASN A 140 5.36 -6.52 -1.41
C ASN A 140 5.57 -5.47 -0.31
N TRP A 141 5.55 -5.89 0.96
CA TRP A 141 5.78 -5.06 2.13
C TRP A 141 7.17 -4.43 2.12
N GLU A 142 8.21 -5.24 1.92
CA GLU A 142 9.58 -4.74 1.86
C GLU A 142 9.76 -3.81 0.66
N THR A 143 9.26 -4.22 -0.51
CA THR A 143 9.32 -3.43 -1.74
C THR A 143 8.74 -2.02 -1.58
N VAL A 144 7.52 -1.89 -1.02
CA VAL A 144 6.89 -0.56 -0.87
C VAL A 144 7.66 0.34 0.11
N HIS A 145 8.21 -0.21 1.19
CA HIS A 145 8.95 0.59 2.17
C HIS A 145 10.36 0.93 1.69
N HIS A 146 11.00 0.09 0.87
CA HIS A 146 12.23 0.45 0.16
C HIS A 146 12.00 1.56 -0.86
N LEU A 147 10.91 1.52 -1.63
CA LEU A 147 10.53 2.60 -2.55
C LEU A 147 10.33 3.93 -1.80
N ILE A 148 9.66 3.90 -0.64
CA ILE A 148 9.50 5.08 0.22
C ILE A 148 10.86 5.60 0.72
N ARG A 149 11.72 4.69 1.23
CA ARG A 149 13.06 5.05 1.71
C ARG A 149 13.87 5.72 0.61
N VAL A 150 13.95 5.09 -0.56
CA VAL A 150 14.75 5.56 -1.69
C VAL A 150 14.20 6.88 -2.24
N LEU A 151 12.87 7.03 -2.34
CA LEU A 151 12.25 8.29 -2.75
C LEU A 151 12.57 9.43 -1.77
N ALA A 152 12.52 9.16 -0.47
CA ALA A 152 12.80 10.16 0.56
C ALA A 152 14.28 10.60 0.58
N THR A 153 15.22 9.69 0.30
CA THR A 153 16.67 9.99 0.40
C THR A 153 17.32 10.37 -0.94
N GLY A 154 16.85 9.78 -2.04
CA GLY A 154 17.45 9.91 -3.37
C GLY A 154 16.54 10.55 -4.42
N GLY A 155 15.31 10.92 -4.04
CA GLY A 155 14.34 11.54 -4.94
C GLY A 155 13.81 10.60 -6.01
N GLU A 156 13.12 11.20 -6.99
CA GLU A 156 12.40 10.46 -8.03
C GLU A 156 13.33 9.69 -8.97
N SER A 157 14.54 10.20 -9.23
CA SER A 157 15.53 9.50 -10.07
C SER A 157 15.95 8.16 -9.46
N ALA A 158 16.37 8.15 -8.19
CA ALA A 158 16.80 6.92 -7.53
C ALA A 158 15.62 5.93 -7.34
N ALA A 159 14.44 6.44 -7.04
CA ALA A 159 13.24 5.61 -6.93
C ALA A 159 12.83 5.02 -8.29
N ALA A 160 13.03 5.75 -9.40
CA ALA A 160 12.77 5.25 -10.75
C ALA A 160 13.72 4.10 -11.13
N ASP A 161 15.01 4.19 -10.76
CA ASP A 161 15.95 3.08 -10.96
C ASP A 161 15.51 1.82 -10.20
N LEU A 162 14.99 1.99 -8.98
CA LEU A 162 14.43 0.88 -8.22
C LEU A 162 13.14 0.32 -8.87
N VAL A 163 12.23 1.19 -9.34
CA VAL A 163 11.04 0.76 -10.10
C VAL A 163 11.44 -0.05 -11.34
N LYS A 164 12.49 0.36 -12.04
CA LYS A 164 13.05 -0.36 -13.19
C LYS A 164 13.53 -1.76 -12.79
N ALA A 165 14.32 -1.87 -11.72
CA ALA A 165 14.83 -3.16 -11.22
C ALA A 165 13.70 -4.11 -10.77
N LEU A 166 12.63 -3.56 -10.19
CA LEU A 166 11.47 -4.33 -9.72
C LEU A 166 10.58 -4.85 -10.87
N GLY A 167 10.54 -4.14 -12.01
CA GLY A 167 9.68 -4.47 -13.15
C GLY A 167 8.20 -4.55 -12.75
N ALA A 168 7.53 -5.64 -13.13
CA ALA A 168 6.09 -5.82 -12.85
C ALA A 168 5.74 -5.82 -11.36
N LYS A 169 6.69 -6.17 -10.47
CA LYS A 169 6.45 -6.19 -9.02
C LYS A 169 6.28 -4.79 -8.41
N ALA A 170 6.76 -3.75 -9.10
CA ALA A 170 6.58 -2.37 -8.66
C ALA A 170 5.09 -2.00 -8.59
N GLU A 171 4.26 -2.47 -9.52
CA GLU A 171 2.83 -2.14 -9.53
C GLU A 171 2.09 -2.72 -8.32
N THR A 172 2.41 -3.95 -7.91
CA THR A 172 1.82 -4.54 -6.70
C THR A 172 2.23 -3.78 -5.43
N ALA A 173 3.46 -3.26 -5.38
CA ALA A 173 3.90 -2.39 -4.28
C ALA A 173 3.13 -1.06 -4.25
N ARG A 174 2.81 -0.49 -5.42
CA ARG A 174 1.94 0.69 -5.50
C ARG A 174 0.51 0.40 -5.03
N GLU A 175 -0.06 -0.74 -5.41
CA GLU A 175 -1.37 -1.18 -4.92
C GLU A 175 -1.38 -1.33 -3.40
N LEU A 176 -0.30 -1.89 -2.83
CA LEU A 176 -0.11 -1.95 -1.38
C LEU A 176 -0.03 -0.56 -0.75
N ALA A 177 0.60 0.43 -1.40
CA ALA A 177 0.64 1.81 -0.90
C ALA A 177 -0.75 2.44 -0.80
N TYR A 178 -1.67 2.19 -1.76
CA TYR A 178 -3.07 2.61 -1.62
C TYR A 178 -3.73 2.01 -0.38
N ARG A 179 -3.52 0.71 -0.14
CA ARG A 179 -4.10 0.03 1.02
C ARG A 179 -3.55 0.57 2.34
N LEU A 180 -2.25 0.80 2.41
CA LEU A 180 -1.58 1.35 3.59
C LEU A 180 -2.03 2.77 3.88
N TYR A 181 -2.23 3.60 2.86
CA TYR A 181 -2.78 4.94 3.03
C TYR A 181 -4.17 4.92 3.67
N THR A 182 -5.12 4.13 3.15
CA THR A 182 -6.49 4.11 3.70
C THR A 182 -6.53 3.60 5.13
N LEU A 183 -5.67 2.63 5.46
CA LEU A 183 -5.49 2.14 6.82
C LEU A 183 -4.93 3.24 7.73
N CYS A 184 -3.94 4.02 7.27
CA CYS A 184 -3.39 5.14 8.03
C CYS A 184 -4.43 6.23 8.31
N GLU A 185 -5.25 6.58 7.31
CA GLU A 185 -6.37 7.52 7.50
C GLU A 185 -7.34 7.03 8.58
N ARG A 186 -7.76 5.76 8.50
CA ARG A 186 -8.67 5.14 9.49
C ARG A 186 -8.07 5.13 10.90
N LYS A 187 -6.75 4.91 11.02
CA LYS A 187 -6.03 4.87 12.29
C LYS A 187 -5.46 6.22 12.73
N LYS A 188 -5.70 7.29 11.97
CA LYS A 188 -5.20 8.67 12.22
C LYS A 188 -3.66 8.75 12.31
N ARG A 189 -2.96 8.05 11.40
CA ARG A 189 -1.50 8.00 11.31
C ARG A 189 -0.99 8.88 10.17
N ALA A 190 -0.94 10.18 10.42
CA ALA A 190 -0.72 11.20 9.38
C ALA A 190 0.68 11.12 8.75
N ALA A 191 1.72 10.79 9.52
CA ALA A 191 3.09 10.75 9.02
C ALA A 191 3.27 9.63 7.99
N GLU A 192 2.78 8.43 8.32
CA GLU A 192 2.80 7.28 7.43
C GLU A 192 1.90 7.50 6.21
N ALA A 193 0.70 8.07 6.39
CA ALA A 193 -0.19 8.42 5.29
C ALA A 193 0.49 9.35 4.26
N LEU A 194 1.26 10.34 4.72
CA LEU A 194 1.98 11.26 3.85
C LEU A 194 3.01 10.53 2.98
N ALA A 195 3.75 9.58 3.56
CA ALA A 195 4.73 8.79 2.81
C ALA A 195 4.07 7.93 1.72
N TYR A 196 2.99 7.22 2.04
CA TYR A 196 2.27 6.40 1.06
C TYR A 196 1.63 7.25 -0.05
N ASN A 197 1.06 8.41 0.31
CA ASN A 197 0.51 9.33 -0.67
C ASN A 197 1.59 9.88 -1.61
N GLY A 198 2.73 10.29 -1.06
CA GLY A 198 3.87 10.80 -1.83
C GLY A 198 4.39 9.79 -2.85
N LEU A 199 4.53 8.52 -2.46
CA LEU A 199 4.95 7.46 -3.38
C LEU A 199 3.99 7.32 -4.58
N VAL A 200 2.69 7.24 -4.32
CA VAL A 200 1.70 7.07 -5.39
C VAL A 200 1.63 8.33 -6.26
N GLN A 201 1.73 9.52 -5.67
CA GLN A 201 1.73 10.79 -6.39
C GLN A 201 2.92 10.90 -7.35
N SER A 202 4.12 10.50 -6.93
CA SER A 202 5.33 10.50 -7.78
C SER A 202 5.34 9.39 -8.83
N TRP A 203 4.48 8.36 -8.71
CA TRP A 203 4.52 7.17 -9.58
C TRP A 203 4.54 7.43 -11.10
N PRO A 204 3.78 8.38 -11.67
CA PRO A 204 3.80 8.62 -13.12
C PRO A 204 5.20 9.04 -13.57
N GLU A 205 5.88 9.87 -12.77
CA GLU A 205 7.24 10.32 -13.02
C GLU A 205 8.25 9.19 -12.83
N LEU A 206 8.10 8.38 -11.78
CA LEU A 206 8.95 7.20 -11.56
C LEU A 206 8.90 6.25 -12.76
N THR A 207 7.70 5.97 -13.28
CA THR A 207 7.55 5.08 -14.44
C THR A 207 8.05 5.69 -15.74
N ARG A 208 7.96 7.02 -15.91
CA ARG A 208 8.54 7.74 -17.05
C ARG A 208 10.05 7.62 -17.05
N LEU A 209 10.69 8.00 -15.94
CA LEU A 209 12.14 7.95 -15.75
C LEU A 209 12.69 6.52 -15.86
N ALA A 210 11.99 5.53 -15.31
CA ALA A 210 12.37 4.11 -15.40
C ALA A 210 12.44 3.61 -16.86
N ARG A 211 11.57 4.15 -17.74
CA ARG A 211 11.55 3.82 -19.17
C ARG A 211 12.62 4.56 -19.96
N GLU A 212 12.88 5.83 -19.64
CA GLU A 212 13.90 6.63 -20.32
C GLU A 212 15.31 6.10 -20.08
N SER A 213 15.61 5.72 -18.84
CA SER A 213 16.85 5.02 -18.47
C SER A 213 17.01 3.66 -19.18
N ALA A 214 15.90 3.03 -19.60
CA ALA A 214 15.93 1.79 -20.39
C ALA A 214 16.23 2.05 -21.88
N ALA A 215 15.83 3.22 -22.41
CA ALA A 215 16.10 3.61 -23.80
C ALA A 215 17.56 4.05 -24.01
N GLU A 216 18.19 4.68 -23.02
CA GLU A 216 19.61 5.08 -23.09
C GLU A 216 20.61 3.90 -23.02
N HIS A 217 20.18 2.74 -22.50
CA HIS A 217 21.02 1.54 -22.37
C HIS A 217 20.90 0.54 -23.53
N GLN A 218 20.23 0.88 -24.64
CA GLN A 218 20.38 0.13 -25.89
C GLN A 218 21.63 0.65 -26.62
N PRO A 219 22.78 -0.05 -26.60
CA PRO A 219 23.87 0.32 -27.49
C PRO A 219 23.37 0.12 -28.92
N GLU A 220 23.51 1.15 -29.75
CA GLU A 220 23.31 1.05 -31.19
C GLU A 220 24.18 -0.10 -31.71
N LEU A 221 23.54 -1.24 -32.01
CA LEU A 221 24.16 -2.32 -32.76
C LEU A 221 24.17 -1.89 -34.23
N PHE A 222 25.24 -1.23 -34.64
CA PHE A 222 25.68 -1.10 -36.03
C PHE A 222 27.18 -1.38 -36.14
#